data_AF-A0A9W8WSD9-F1
#
_entry.id   AF-A0A9W8WSD9-F1
#
_cell.length_a   1.000
_cell.length_b   1.000
_cell.length_c   1.000
_cell.angle_alpha   90.00
_cell.angle_beta   90.00
_cell.angle_gamma   90.00
#
_symmetry.space_group_name_H-M   'P 1'
#
loop_
_entity.id
_entity.type
_entity.pdbx_description
1 polymer ?
#
loop_
_entity_poly.entity_id
_entity_poly.type
_entity_poly.pdbx_seq_one_letter_code
_entity_poly.pdbx_strand_id
1 'polypeptide(L)'
;MVGAYFLDQYAYMAHIQDHNVCTQCDRHFDSADNLYQHNLAHRSLDYECLKCDRGFKTYGGMIIHLESGCCSDVDRDTLNTLAAECNRSDGFILSEYEDNLLDGDLEYYHGKVNPYYCPTCGTEVPRLSSLFQHVESRACSQTLDDGVMGTLCRYLANYV
;
A
#
# COMPACT_ATOMS: atom_id res chain seq x y z
N MET A 1 3.92 32.12 -6.16
CA MET A 1 3.99 33.06 -5.02
C MET A 1 4.68 32.34 -3.89
N VAL A 2 5.86 32.82 -3.49
CA VAL A 2 6.59 32.35 -2.31
C VAL A 2 5.74 32.76 -1.09
N GLY A 3 5.51 31.86 -0.13
CA GLY A 3 4.62 32.11 1.02
C GLY A 3 4.91 33.48 1.65
N ALA A 4 3.85 34.26 1.89
CA ALA A 4 3.89 35.73 2.11
C ALA A 4 4.71 36.25 3.31
N TYR A 5 5.52 35.41 3.95
CA TYR A 5 6.26 35.66 5.19
C TYR A 5 7.75 35.29 5.12
N PHE A 6 8.26 34.82 3.97
CA PHE A 6 9.66 34.41 3.83
C PHE A 6 10.45 35.39 2.95
N LEU A 7 11.68 35.70 3.38
CA LEU A 7 12.55 36.70 2.76
C LEU A 7 12.99 36.31 1.34
N ASP A 8 13.14 35.00 1.09
CA ASP A 8 13.50 34.45 -0.21
C ASP A 8 13.08 32.96 -0.32
N GLN A 9 13.37 32.37 -1.48
CA GLN A 9 13.06 30.96 -1.76
C GLN A 9 13.86 29.98 -0.88
N TYR A 10 15.09 30.33 -0.48
CA TYR A 10 15.91 29.46 0.37
C TYR A 10 15.33 29.38 1.78
N ALA A 11 14.93 30.53 2.36
CA ALA A 11 14.28 30.60 3.66
C ALA A 11 12.96 29.80 3.69
N TYR A 12 12.19 29.82 2.59
CA TYR A 12 10.97 29.01 2.48
C TYR A 12 11.27 27.50 2.40
N MET A 13 12.30 27.09 1.65
CA MET A 13 12.69 25.67 1.57
C MET A 13 13.20 25.15 2.92
N ALA A 14 13.99 25.94 3.63
CA ALA A 14 14.43 25.62 4.99
C ALA A 14 13.23 25.46 5.94
N HIS A 15 12.24 26.37 5.87
CA HIS A 15 11.01 26.25 6.67
C HIS A 15 10.22 24.97 6.38
N ILE A 16 10.07 24.61 5.10
CA ILE A 16 9.39 23.37 4.70
C ILE A 16 10.10 22.16 5.32
N GLN A 17 11.43 22.15 5.30
CA GLN A 17 12.24 21.05 5.81
C GLN A 17 12.25 20.97 7.34
N ASP A 18 12.45 22.11 8.02
CA ASP A 18 12.57 22.17 9.48
C ASP A 18 11.24 21.90 10.20
N HIS A 19 10.11 22.23 9.57
CA HIS A 19 8.80 22.10 10.19
C HIS A 19 7.85 21.13 9.48
N ASN A 20 8.38 20.32 8.54
CA ASN A 20 7.63 19.36 7.73
C ASN A 20 6.33 19.95 7.19
N VAL A 21 6.44 21.02 6.39
CA VAL A 21 5.26 21.78 5.93
C VAL A 21 4.72 21.22 4.62
N CYS A 22 3.41 21.03 4.55
CA CYS A 22 2.75 20.69 3.29
C CYS A 22 2.72 21.91 2.37
N THR A 23 3.36 21.83 1.21
CA THR A 23 3.41 22.93 0.24
C THR A 23 2.09 23.19 -0.49
N GLN A 24 1.07 22.35 -0.28
CA GLN A 24 -0.25 22.49 -0.91
C GLN A 24 -1.27 23.17 -0.01
N CYS A 25 -1.14 23.01 1.31
CA CYS A 25 -2.10 23.56 2.29
C CYS A 25 -1.44 24.27 3.48
N ASP A 26 -0.12 24.44 3.46
CA ASP A 26 0.72 25.08 4.49
C ASP A 26 0.57 24.51 5.91
N ARG A 27 0.10 23.26 6.03
CA ARG A 27 -0.06 22.56 7.31
C ARG A 27 1.29 22.01 7.80
N HIS A 28 1.57 22.20 9.09
CA HIS A 28 2.76 21.69 9.78
C HIS A 28 2.54 20.28 10.33
N PHE A 29 3.62 19.51 10.36
CA PHE A 29 3.62 18.14 10.88
C PHE A 29 4.82 17.90 11.80
N ASP A 30 4.63 17.06 12.80
CA ASP A 30 5.66 16.74 13.78
C ASP A 30 6.78 15.84 13.21
N SER A 31 6.55 15.22 12.04
CA SER A 31 7.54 14.36 11.37
C SER A 31 7.40 14.37 9.85
N ALA A 32 8.49 14.05 9.16
CA ALA A 32 8.54 13.91 7.72
C ALA A 32 7.64 12.78 7.21
N ASP A 33 7.47 11.70 7.99
CA ASP A 33 6.58 10.59 7.67
C ASP A 33 5.11 11.01 7.75
N ASN A 34 4.74 11.79 8.77
CA ASN A 34 3.38 12.32 8.90
C ASN A 34 3.05 13.27 7.74
N LEU A 35 4.00 14.13 7.35
CA LEU A 35 3.86 14.96 6.16
C LEU A 35 3.71 14.12 4.88
N TYR A 36 4.52 13.08 4.72
CA TYR A 36 4.44 12.20 3.55
C TYR A 36 3.07 11.52 3.45
N GLN A 37 2.60 10.92 4.56
CA GLN A 37 1.28 10.30 4.62
C GLN A 37 0.15 11.32 4.37
N HIS A 38 0.29 12.53 4.91
CA HIS A 38 -0.65 13.60 4.64
C HIS A 38 -0.68 14.00 3.15
N ASN A 39 0.47 14.06 2.49
CA ASN A 39 0.53 14.38 1.06
C ASN A 39 -0.22 13.37 0.19
N LEU A 40 -0.43 12.13 0.66
CA LEU A 40 -1.33 11.18 0.00
C LEU A 40 -2.76 11.72 -0.09
N ALA A 41 -3.22 12.53 0.87
CA ALA A 41 -4.55 13.15 0.84
C ALA A 41 -4.69 14.18 -0.29
N HIS A 42 -3.60 14.68 -0.84
CA HIS A 42 -3.60 15.59 -1.98
C HIS A 42 -3.48 14.89 -3.34
N ARG A 43 -3.20 13.58 -3.37
CA ARG A 43 -3.15 12.81 -4.62
C ARG A 43 -4.53 12.71 -5.27
N SER A 44 -4.53 12.62 -6.59
CA SER A 44 -5.69 12.21 -7.38
C SER A 44 -6.11 10.78 -7.02
N LEU A 45 -7.35 10.44 -7.35
CA LEU A 45 -7.87 9.09 -7.22
C LEU A 45 -7.41 8.28 -8.44
N ASP A 46 -6.15 7.84 -8.41
CA ASP A 46 -5.53 7.15 -9.55
C ASP A 46 -5.86 5.64 -9.59
N TYR A 47 -6.47 5.11 -8.53
CA TYR A 47 -6.80 3.69 -8.42
C TYR A 47 -8.31 3.49 -8.34
N GLU A 48 -8.90 2.93 -9.40
CA GLU A 48 -10.30 2.49 -9.38
C GLU A 48 -10.40 1.09 -8.74
N CYS A 49 -11.51 0.83 -8.04
CA CYS A 49 -11.80 -0.51 -7.56
C CYS A 49 -11.97 -1.44 -8.75
N LEU A 50 -11.36 -2.63 -8.65
CA LEU A 50 -11.43 -3.64 -9.70
C LEU A 50 -12.84 -4.21 -9.92
N LYS A 51 -13.77 -3.97 -8.99
CA LYS A 51 -15.17 -4.45 -9.05
C LYS A 51 -16.25 -3.37 -9.05
N CYS A 52 -15.90 -2.11 -8.77
CA CYS A 52 -16.89 -1.02 -8.72
C CYS A 52 -16.29 0.32 -9.12
N ASP A 53 -17.12 1.34 -9.29
CA ASP A 53 -16.69 2.65 -9.77
C ASP A 53 -16.03 3.55 -8.70
N ARG A 54 -15.63 2.98 -7.55
CA ARG A 54 -15.05 3.76 -6.44
C ARG A 54 -13.56 3.99 -6.68
N GLY A 55 -13.14 5.25 -6.64
CA GLY A 55 -11.73 5.65 -6.70
C GLY A 55 -11.02 5.72 -5.34
N PHE A 56 -9.71 5.50 -5.35
CA PHE A 56 -8.79 5.48 -4.21
C PHE A 56 -7.49 6.21 -4.55
N LYS A 57 -6.85 6.78 -3.52
CA LYS A 57 -5.58 7.53 -3.64
C LYS A 57 -4.34 6.63 -3.63
N THR A 58 -4.49 5.38 -3.18
CA THR A 58 -3.44 4.39 -3.04
C THR A 58 -3.97 3.01 -3.39
N TYR A 59 -3.11 2.13 -3.91
CA TYR A 59 -3.49 0.76 -4.26
C TYR A 59 -3.83 -0.04 -3.00
N GLY A 60 -3.05 0.09 -1.92
CA GLY A 60 -3.35 -0.55 -0.65
C GLY A 60 -4.69 -0.12 -0.06
N GLY A 61 -5.12 1.13 -0.29
CA GLY A 61 -6.45 1.60 0.11
C GLY A 61 -7.60 0.91 -0.62
N MET A 62 -7.41 0.62 -1.91
CA MET A 62 -8.35 -0.15 -2.72
C MET A 62 -8.39 -1.63 -2.30
N ILE A 63 -7.23 -2.23 -1.98
CA ILE A 63 -7.19 -3.61 -1.46
C ILE A 63 -7.87 -3.73 -0.08
N ILE A 64 -7.71 -2.76 0.84
CA ILE A 64 -8.45 -2.76 2.12
C ILE A 64 -9.96 -2.79 1.88
N HIS A 65 -10.42 -2.02 0.89
CA HIS A 65 -11.82 -1.96 0.54
C HIS A 65 -12.34 -3.32 0.08
N LEU A 66 -11.61 -4.03 -0.79
CA LEU A 66 -11.94 -5.39 -1.19
C LEU A 66 -11.84 -6.38 0.00
N GLU A 67 -10.76 -6.37 0.78
CA GLU A 67 -10.57 -7.24 1.96
C GLU A 67 -11.68 -7.11 3.01
N SER A 68 -12.38 -5.98 3.05
CA SER A 68 -13.49 -5.75 3.98
C SER A 68 -14.79 -6.45 3.58
N GLY A 69 -14.89 -6.96 2.36
CA GLY A 69 -16.12 -7.56 1.81
C GLY A 69 -17.31 -6.59 1.72
N CYS A 70 -17.09 -5.29 1.99
CA CYS A 70 -18.14 -4.27 1.96
C CYS A 70 -18.46 -3.82 0.52
N CYS A 71 -17.74 -4.32 -0.46
CA CYS A 71 -17.94 -4.03 -1.86
C CYS A 71 -17.69 -5.27 -2.70
N SER A 72 -18.70 -5.65 -3.47
CA SER A 72 -18.73 -6.85 -4.31
C SER A 72 -18.64 -8.17 -3.53
N ASP A 73 -18.50 -9.25 -4.28
CA ASP A 73 -18.31 -10.63 -3.84
C ASP A 73 -16.84 -10.99 -3.55
N VAL A 74 -15.92 -10.04 -3.71
CA VAL A 74 -14.50 -10.22 -3.39
C VAL A 74 -14.24 -9.80 -1.95
N ASP A 75 -13.65 -10.72 -1.20
CA ASP A 75 -13.27 -10.53 0.20
C ASP A 75 -11.79 -10.88 0.43
N ARG A 76 -11.40 -10.94 1.70
CA ARG A 76 -10.02 -11.25 2.07
C ARG A 76 -9.58 -12.63 1.57
N ASP A 77 -10.43 -13.63 1.68
CA ASP A 77 -10.06 -15.01 1.38
C ASP A 77 -9.90 -15.19 -0.13
N THR A 78 -10.80 -14.57 -0.91
CA THR A 78 -10.67 -14.48 -2.37
C THR A 78 -9.33 -13.84 -2.78
N LEU A 79 -8.96 -12.73 -2.16
CA LEU A 79 -7.70 -12.05 -2.45
C LEU A 79 -6.46 -12.86 -2.02
N ASN A 80 -6.55 -13.60 -0.91
CA ASN A 80 -5.50 -14.49 -0.45
C ASN A 80 -5.25 -15.62 -1.46
N THR A 81 -6.32 -16.26 -1.94
CA THR A 81 -6.23 -17.32 -2.96
C THR A 81 -5.62 -16.76 -4.25
N LEU A 82 -6.12 -15.64 -4.77
CA LEU A 82 -5.58 -15.01 -5.98
C LEU A 82 -4.11 -14.60 -5.83
N ALA A 83 -3.71 -14.15 -4.64
CA ALA A 83 -2.32 -13.83 -4.35
C ALA A 83 -1.42 -15.08 -4.41
N ALA A 84 -1.88 -16.20 -3.85
CA ALA A 84 -1.15 -17.47 -3.87
C ALA A 84 -1.13 -18.14 -5.26
N GLU A 85 -2.16 -17.95 -6.08
CA GLU A 85 -2.20 -18.42 -7.47
C GLU A 85 -1.30 -17.60 -8.42
N CYS A 86 -0.88 -16.41 -8.01
CA CYS A 86 -0.01 -15.58 -8.82
C CYS A 86 1.31 -16.31 -9.09
N ASN A 87 1.75 -16.39 -10.35
CA ASN A 87 2.99 -17.06 -10.78
C ASN A 87 4.29 -16.56 -10.09
N ARG A 88 4.21 -15.49 -9.29
CA ARG A 88 5.33 -14.92 -8.53
C ARG A 88 5.06 -14.91 -7.02
N SER A 89 4.13 -15.74 -6.54
CA SER A 89 3.76 -15.91 -5.14
C SER A 89 5.00 -16.08 -4.26
N ASP A 90 5.96 -16.89 -4.70
CA ASP A 90 7.26 -17.13 -4.07
C ASP A 90 8.04 -15.86 -3.69
N GLY A 91 7.83 -14.75 -4.40
CA GLY A 91 8.50 -13.48 -4.17
C GLY A 91 7.85 -12.59 -3.11
N PHE A 92 6.69 -12.95 -2.57
CA PHE A 92 5.98 -12.13 -1.59
C PHE A 92 5.11 -12.91 -0.61
N ILE A 93 5.02 -14.23 -0.76
CA ILE A 93 4.36 -15.16 0.15
C ILE A 93 5.42 -16.11 0.72
N LEU A 94 5.44 -16.24 2.04
CA LEU A 94 6.26 -17.24 2.72
C LEU A 94 5.72 -18.63 2.39
N SER A 95 6.59 -19.52 1.89
CA SER A 95 6.20 -20.82 1.33
C SER A 95 5.42 -21.72 2.30
N GLU A 96 5.61 -21.55 3.60
CA GLU A 96 4.87 -22.29 4.63
C GLU A 96 3.38 -21.92 4.71
N TYR A 97 2.96 -20.79 4.13
CA TYR A 97 1.58 -20.33 4.11
C TYR A 97 0.90 -20.45 2.75
N GLU A 98 1.60 -20.86 1.69
CA GLU A 98 1.07 -20.86 0.32
C GLU A 98 -0.17 -21.76 0.19
N ASP A 99 -0.07 -23.02 0.62
CA ASP A 99 -1.20 -23.96 0.62
C ASP A 99 -2.37 -23.46 1.48
N ASN A 100 -2.07 -22.86 2.64
CA ASN A 100 -3.09 -22.31 3.54
C ASN A 100 -3.84 -21.11 2.94
N LEU A 101 -3.14 -20.26 2.18
CA LEU A 101 -3.76 -19.14 1.47
C LEU A 101 -4.63 -19.63 0.30
N LEU A 102 -4.25 -20.72 -0.37
CA LEU A 102 -5.06 -21.35 -1.42
C LEU A 102 -6.33 -21.98 -0.84
N ASP A 103 -6.21 -22.69 0.28
CA ASP A 103 -7.32 -23.40 0.92
C ASP A 103 -8.22 -22.49 1.79
N GLY A 104 -7.82 -21.23 2.01
CA GLY A 104 -8.54 -20.29 2.87
C GLY A 104 -8.46 -20.61 4.36
N ASP A 105 -7.54 -21.48 4.77
CA ASP A 105 -7.39 -21.97 6.15
C ASP A 105 -6.03 -21.59 6.72
N LEU A 106 -5.95 -20.36 7.28
CA LEU A 106 -4.83 -19.93 8.14
C LEU A 106 -5.07 -20.30 9.62
N GLU A 107 -6.16 -20.99 9.93
CA GLU A 107 -6.61 -21.31 11.30
C GLU A 107 -5.62 -22.26 11.99
N TYR A 108 -4.93 -23.10 11.22
CA TYR A 108 -3.84 -24.00 11.65
C TYR A 108 -2.81 -23.34 12.58
N TYR A 109 -2.49 -22.07 12.36
CA TYR A 109 -1.39 -21.39 13.04
C TYR A 109 -1.75 -20.79 14.41
N HIS A 110 -3.01 -20.86 14.85
CA HIS A 110 -3.49 -20.41 16.18
C HIS A 110 -2.73 -19.19 16.75
N GLY A 111 -2.68 -18.09 15.99
CA GLY A 111 -1.87 -16.92 16.33
C GLY A 111 -1.85 -15.85 15.25
N LYS A 112 -1.04 -14.81 15.45
CA LYS A 112 -0.81 -13.79 14.41
C LYS A 112 0.11 -14.37 13.36
N VAL A 113 -0.42 -14.62 12.17
CA VAL A 113 0.34 -15.02 10.99
C VAL A 113 0.71 -13.81 10.14
N ASN A 114 1.89 -13.84 9.52
CA ASN A 114 2.34 -12.84 8.58
C ASN A 114 2.73 -13.52 7.26
N PRO A 115 1.76 -14.01 6.49
CA PRO A 115 2.04 -14.85 5.32
C PRO A 115 2.72 -14.08 4.19
N TYR A 116 2.62 -12.75 4.19
CA TYR A 116 3.18 -11.89 3.16
C TYR A 116 4.49 -11.26 3.61
N TYR A 117 5.42 -11.07 2.68
CA TYR A 117 6.67 -10.34 2.94
C TYR A 117 7.05 -9.41 1.79
N CYS A 118 7.76 -8.33 2.11
CA CYS A 118 8.28 -7.42 1.09
C CYS A 118 9.48 -8.06 0.35
N PRO A 119 9.46 -8.17 -0.99
CA PRO A 119 10.56 -8.78 -1.77
C PRO A 119 11.90 -8.05 -1.63
N THR A 120 11.90 -6.78 -1.22
CA THR A 120 13.13 -5.98 -1.13
C THR A 120 13.74 -6.00 0.27
N CYS A 121 12.94 -5.76 1.31
CA CYS A 121 13.45 -5.63 2.68
C CYS A 121 13.08 -6.80 3.60
N GLY A 122 12.31 -7.77 3.12
CA GLY A 122 11.91 -8.95 3.90
C GLY A 122 10.90 -8.67 5.01
N THR A 123 10.31 -7.47 5.07
CA THR A 123 9.33 -7.15 6.12
C THR A 123 8.08 -7.99 5.96
N GLU A 124 7.80 -8.81 6.96
CA GLU A 124 6.62 -9.68 7.04
C GLU A 124 5.40 -8.91 7.55
N VAL A 125 4.24 -9.13 6.93
CA VAL A 125 2.98 -8.43 7.23
C VAL A 125 1.78 -9.38 7.16
N PRO A 126 0.72 -9.11 7.96
CA PRO A 126 -0.40 -10.03 8.12
C PRO A 126 -1.44 -9.99 7.00
N ARG A 127 -1.39 -8.98 6.12
CA ARG A 127 -2.42 -8.76 5.09
C ARG A 127 -1.81 -8.29 3.78
N LEU A 128 -2.48 -8.62 2.70
CA LEU A 128 -2.11 -8.17 1.37
C LEU A 128 -2.18 -6.65 1.27
N SER A 129 -3.23 -6.03 1.85
CA SER A 129 -3.33 -4.58 2.00
C SER A 129 -2.13 -3.95 2.72
N SER A 130 -1.63 -4.61 3.77
CA SER A 130 -0.49 -4.12 4.54
C SER A 130 0.81 -4.19 3.74
N LEU A 131 0.97 -5.18 2.87
CA LEU A 131 2.10 -5.27 1.95
C LEU A 131 2.07 -4.11 0.95
N PHE A 132 0.92 -3.83 0.33
CA PHE A 132 0.78 -2.69 -0.58
C PHE A 132 1.03 -1.35 0.11
N GLN A 133 0.46 -1.14 1.31
CA GLN A 133 0.73 0.06 2.10
C GLN A 133 2.20 0.22 2.47
N HIS A 134 2.89 -0.88 2.79
CA HIS A 134 4.33 -0.87 3.04
C HIS A 134 5.10 -0.41 1.79
N VAL A 135 4.79 -0.97 0.61
CA VAL A 135 5.45 -0.63 -0.66
C VAL A 135 5.16 0.83 -1.08
N GLU A 136 3.97 1.35 -0.79
CA GLU A 136 3.62 2.75 -1.08
C GLU A 136 4.14 3.75 -0.01
N SER A 137 4.72 3.24 1.08
CA SER A 137 5.35 4.03 2.14
C SER A 137 6.82 4.32 1.86
N ARG A 138 7.47 5.12 2.72
CA ARG A 138 8.92 5.38 2.66
C ARG A 138 9.74 4.33 3.43
N ALA A 139 9.14 3.20 3.81
CA ALA A 139 9.78 2.17 4.63
C ALA A 139 10.88 1.40 3.89
N CYS A 140 10.79 1.24 2.57
CA CYS A 140 11.83 0.62 1.75
C CYS A 140 11.84 1.18 0.32
N SER A 141 12.73 0.66 -0.53
CA SER A 141 12.88 1.07 -1.93
C SER A 141 12.03 0.27 -2.92
N GLN A 142 11.11 -0.58 -2.44
CA GLN A 142 10.23 -1.35 -3.32
C GLN A 142 9.19 -0.45 -3.98
N THR A 143 8.77 -0.80 -5.20
CA THR A 143 7.70 -0.08 -5.93
C THR A 143 6.64 -1.04 -6.49
N LEU A 144 5.52 -0.48 -6.95
CA LEU A 144 4.42 -1.23 -7.59
C LEU A 144 4.56 -1.35 -9.11
N ASP A 145 5.53 -0.66 -9.71
CA ASP A 145 5.56 -0.44 -11.16
C ASP A 145 6.06 -1.68 -11.94
N ASP A 146 6.92 -2.49 -11.31
CA ASP A 146 7.54 -3.64 -11.96
C ASP A 146 7.91 -4.78 -10.99
N GLY A 147 8.50 -5.84 -11.51
CA GLY A 147 9.00 -6.98 -10.76
C GLY A 147 7.86 -7.81 -10.16
N VAL A 148 8.08 -8.27 -8.93
CA VAL A 148 7.14 -9.14 -8.19
C VAL A 148 5.82 -8.39 -7.93
N MET A 149 5.91 -7.19 -7.34
CA MET A 149 4.72 -6.42 -6.95
C MET A 149 3.94 -5.93 -8.18
N GLY A 150 4.61 -5.47 -9.23
CA GLY A 150 3.92 -5.09 -10.48
C GLY A 150 3.25 -6.28 -11.17
N THR A 151 3.83 -7.48 -11.07
CA THR A 151 3.21 -8.70 -11.58
C THR A 151 1.95 -9.07 -10.80
N LEU A 152 2.01 -8.98 -9.47
CA LEU A 152 0.85 -9.17 -8.60
C LEU A 152 -0.27 -8.16 -8.90
N CYS A 153 0.06 -6.87 -9.03
CA CYS A 153 -0.93 -5.83 -9.38
C CYS A 153 -1.66 -6.15 -10.70
N ARG A 154 -0.91 -6.56 -11.73
CA ARG A 154 -1.48 -6.96 -13.03
C ARG A 154 -2.30 -8.24 -12.93
N TYR A 155 -1.87 -9.20 -12.12
CA TYR A 155 -2.63 -10.43 -11.90
C TYR A 155 -3.98 -10.12 -11.25
N LEU A 156 -3.99 -9.40 -10.12
CA LEU A 156 -5.23 -9.02 -9.45
C LEU A 156 -6.17 -8.24 -10.39
N ALA A 157 -5.66 -7.31 -11.19
CA ALA A 157 -6.47 -6.55 -12.14
C ALA A 157 -7.13 -7.40 -13.25
N ASN A 158 -6.66 -8.63 -13.50
CA ASN A 158 -7.22 -9.53 -14.52
C ASN A 158 -8.18 -10.57 -13.93
N TYR A 159 -8.06 -10.89 -12.64
CA TYR A 159 -8.79 -11.99 -11.99
C TYR A 159 -9.76 -11.53 -10.90
N VAL A 160 -9.66 -10.27 -10.48
CA VAL A 160 -10.71 -9.54 -9.77
C VAL A 160 -11.53 -8.82 -10.84
#